data_AF-A0A845UQU3-F1
#
_entry.id   AF-A0A845UQU3-F1
#
_cell.length_a   1.000
_cell.length_b   1.000
_cell.length_c   1.000
_cell.angle_alpha   90.00
_cell.angle_beta   90.00
_cell.angle_gamma   90.00
#
_symmetry.space_group_name_H-M   'P 1'
#
loop_
_entity.id
_entity.type
_entity.pdbx_description
1 polymer ?
#
loop_
_entity_poly.entity_id
_entity_poly.type
_entity_poly.pdbx_seq_one_letter_code
_entity_poly.pdbx_strand_id
1 'polypeptide(L)'
;MLPFSKWFGPPVILLLLSACGGQDPETGPAPPPVAEDTPQVQRSAPAEAPPQPASPTDPATDSVSDEDSLQQARAERERLRERGRRVRERLHWDEQALTEQLGLDADQFQALQKARQTLLQERVTVRTGLLAQRQFRSQAEAAGDTARLEEIQAQAGQLRAQLNAADQTWQEALYSILDDDQLQRLAEQRPELLEPARDR
;
A
#
# COMPACT_ATOMS: atom_id res chain seq x y z
N MET A 1 -29.73 33.39 16.41
CA MET A 1 -28.54 34.15 15.96
C MET A 1 -27.42 33.17 15.66
N LEU A 2 -27.25 32.86 14.37
CA LEU A 2 -26.10 32.22 13.70
C LEU A 2 -26.08 32.84 12.29
N PRO A 3 -24.98 32.83 11.49
CA PRO A 3 -23.64 32.29 11.72
C PRO A 3 -22.49 33.26 11.34
N PHE A 4 -21.28 32.98 11.85
CA PHE A 4 -20.04 33.58 11.35
C PHE A 4 -19.45 32.69 10.25
N SER A 5 -19.48 33.22 9.03
CA SER A 5 -18.77 32.74 7.85
C SER A 5 -17.26 32.82 8.05
N LYS A 6 -16.52 31.74 7.80
CA LYS A 6 -15.14 31.82 7.32
C LYS A 6 -14.89 30.78 6.25
N TRP A 7 -14.77 31.31 5.04
CA TRP A 7 -14.33 30.68 3.81
C TRP A 7 -12.82 30.46 3.86
N PHE A 8 -12.35 29.26 3.53
CA PHE A 8 -11.03 29.05 2.96
C PHE A 8 -11.16 27.99 1.88
N GLY A 9 -11.03 28.43 0.63
CA GLY A 9 -11.03 27.57 -0.55
C GLY A 9 -9.72 26.80 -0.72
N PRO A 10 -9.71 25.73 -1.54
CA PRO A 10 -8.52 24.95 -1.82
C PRO A 10 -7.54 25.71 -2.74
N PRO A 11 -6.20 25.54 -2.59
CA PRO A 11 -5.25 26.09 -3.54
C PRO A 11 -5.27 25.30 -4.86
N VAL A 12 -5.55 26.00 -5.95
CA VAL A 12 -5.35 25.55 -7.32
C VAL A 12 -3.85 25.48 -7.58
N ILE A 13 -3.29 24.28 -7.64
CA ILE A 13 -1.91 24.04 -8.09
C ILE A 13 -1.92 24.04 -9.62
N LEU A 14 -1.44 25.13 -10.21
CA LEU A 14 -1.19 25.29 -11.64
C LEU A 14 0.02 24.44 -12.05
N LEU A 15 -0.26 23.35 -12.77
CA LEU A 15 0.71 22.58 -13.55
C LEU A 15 1.18 23.42 -14.74
N LEU A 16 2.42 23.91 -14.68
CA LEU A 16 3.12 24.42 -15.86
C LEU A 16 3.83 23.24 -16.56
N LEU A 17 3.16 22.71 -17.58
CA LEU A 17 3.83 22.01 -18.68
C LEU A 17 4.61 23.04 -19.50
N SER A 18 5.93 22.89 -19.55
CA SER A 18 6.74 23.39 -20.65
C SER A 18 7.62 22.26 -21.16
N ALA A 19 7.17 21.65 -22.26
CA ALA A 19 8.02 20.96 -23.20
C ALA A 19 8.08 21.82 -24.47
N CYS A 20 9.28 22.24 -24.87
CA CYS A 20 9.72 22.34 -26.27
C CYS A 20 11.07 23.07 -26.37
N GLY A 21 11.95 22.54 -27.22
CA GLY A 21 12.98 23.31 -27.91
C GLY A 21 14.41 23.01 -27.48
N GLY A 22 15.05 22.08 -28.17
CA GLY A 22 16.50 21.94 -28.13
C GLY A 22 17.21 23.03 -28.92
N GLN A 23 18.44 23.37 -28.51
CA GLN A 23 19.53 23.85 -29.36
C GLN A 23 20.83 23.94 -28.52
N ASP A 24 21.73 23.01 -28.83
CA ASP A 24 23.20 22.99 -28.83
C ASP A 24 24.10 23.67 -27.75
N PRO A 25 25.31 23.11 -27.55
CA PRO A 25 26.10 23.17 -26.34
C PRO A 25 27.14 24.29 -26.40
N GLU A 26 27.55 24.83 -25.26
CA GLU A 26 28.91 25.34 -24.99
C GLU A 26 28.92 25.93 -23.58
N THR A 27 30.09 25.95 -22.95
CA THR A 27 30.39 26.56 -21.63
C THR A 27 30.09 25.73 -20.38
N GLY A 28 30.65 24.51 -20.34
CA GLY A 28 31.13 23.94 -19.07
C GLY A 28 32.55 24.45 -18.78
N PRO A 29 32.93 24.77 -17.52
CA PRO A 29 34.30 25.16 -17.20
C PRO A 29 35.28 24.01 -17.42
N ALA A 30 36.44 24.32 -18.01
CA ALA A 30 37.47 23.36 -18.39
C ALA A 30 38.01 22.54 -17.19
N PRO A 31 38.37 21.25 -17.38
CA PRO A 31 38.99 20.45 -16.35
C PRO A 31 40.42 20.95 -16.04
N PRO A 32 40.90 20.84 -14.79
CA PRO A 32 42.24 21.30 -14.43
C PRO A 32 43.33 20.42 -15.07
N PRO A 33 44.50 20.99 -15.42
CA PRO A 33 45.59 20.25 -16.03
C PRO A 33 46.24 19.28 -15.02
N VAL A 34 46.54 18.08 -15.51
CA VAL A 34 47.33 17.04 -14.82
C VAL A 34 48.75 17.55 -14.63
N ALA A 35 49.19 17.69 -13.38
CA ALA A 35 50.59 17.86 -13.04
C ALA A 35 51.21 16.48 -12.80
N GLU A 36 51.98 16.01 -13.77
CA GLU A 36 52.96 14.94 -13.57
C GLU A 36 54.10 15.48 -12.71
N ASP A 37 54.31 14.91 -11.54
CA ASP A 37 55.60 15.00 -10.85
C ASP A 37 55.80 13.71 -10.05
N THR A 38 56.61 12.81 -10.62
CA THR A 38 57.07 11.60 -9.95
C THR A 38 58.59 11.66 -9.83
N PRO A 39 59.17 11.70 -8.62
CA PRO A 39 60.57 11.35 -8.46
C PRO A 39 60.73 9.91 -7.98
N GLN A 40 61.30 9.11 -8.88
CA GLN A 40 62.25 8.01 -8.70
C GLN A 40 62.24 7.20 -7.39
N VAL A 41 61.83 5.93 -7.50
CA VAL A 41 62.26 4.86 -6.59
C VAL A 41 63.47 4.15 -7.19
N GLN A 42 64.59 4.18 -6.47
CA GLN A 42 65.84 3.49 -6.81
C GLN A 42 65.64 1.97 -6.83
N ARG A 43 66.22 1.31 -7.85
CA ARG A 43 66.35 -0.14 -7.97
C ARG A 43 67.46 -0.66 -7.05
N SER A 44 67.14 -1.71 -6.29
CA SER A 44 68.10 -2.73 -5.84
C SER A 44 67.64 -4.11 -6.30
N ALA A 45 68.63 -4.97 -6.57
CA ALA A 45 68.62 -6.10 -7.48
C ALA A 45 68.20 -7.46 -6.82
N PRO A 46 68.19 -8.60 -7.57
CA PRO A 46 67.23 -9.70 -7.44
C PRO A 46 67.70 -10.93 -6.64
N ALA A 47 66.73 -11.65 -6.05
CA ALA A 47 66.62 -13.11 -5.78
C ALA A 47 65.40 -13.25 -4.85
N GLU A 48 64.43 -14.17 -4.96
CA GLU A 48 64.36 -15.55 -5.41
C GLU A 48 62.84 -15.84 -5.56
N ALA A 49 62.39 -16.66 -6.51
CA ALA A 49 60.98 -17.08 -6.61
C ALA A 49 60.85 -18.58 -6.29
N PRO A 50 59.68 -19.12 -5.93
CA PRO A 50 58.68 -18.70 -4.93
C PRO A 50 58.26 -19.91 -4.03
N PRO A 51 57.53 -19.75 -2.89
CA PRO A 51 56.58 -20.78 -2.49
C PRO A 51 55.25 -20.50 -3.18
N GLN A 52 54.71 -21.53 -3.84
CA GLN A 52 53.44 -21.50 -4.56
C GLN A 52 52.31 -20.95 -3.68
N PRO A 53 51.35 -20.16 -4.21
CA PRO A 53 50.10 -19.96 -3.50
C PRO A 53 49.41 -21.32 -3.39
N ALA A 54 49.08 -21.73 -2.17
CA ALA A 54 48.08 -22.76 -1.98
C ALA A 54 46.84 -22.34 -2.79
N SER A 55 46.32 -23.24 -3.60
CA SER A 55 45.08 -23.05 -4.36
C SER A 55 44.03 -22.42 -3.45
N PRO A 56 43.25 -21.42 -3.91
CA PRO A 56 42.08 -21.01 -3.18
C PRO A 56 41.22 -22.26 -2.96
N THR A 57 41.01 -22.60 -1.70
CA THR A 57 39.95 -23.53 -1.34
C THR A 57 38.67 -22.85 -1.77
N ASP A 58 37.98 -23.44 -2.75
CA ASP A 58 36.63 -23.06 -3.14
C ASP A 58 35.74 -22.98 -1.89
N PRO A 59 35.11 -21.84 -1.56
CA PRO A 59 33.96 -21.84 -0.68
C PRO A 59 32.76 -22.33 -1.52
N ALA A 60 32.70 -23.62 -1.79
CA ALA A 60 31.48 -24.27 -2.26
C ALA A 60 30.48 -24.40 -1.10
N THR A 61 30.01 -23.27 -0.56
CA THR A 61 28.94 -23.29 0.46
C THR A 61 28.06 -22.03 0.55
N ASP A 62 28.05 -21.11 -0.43
CA ASP A 62 27.12 -19.95 -0.38
C ASP A 62 25.94 -20.04 -1.36
N SER A 63 25.96 -20.91 -2.37
CA SER A 63 24.89 -20.95 -3.38
C SER A 63 23.58 -21.60 -2.91
N VAL A 64 23.59 -22.40 -1.84
CA VAL A 64 22.37 -23.02 -1.29
C VAL A 64 21.51 -21.98 -0.55
N SER A 65 22.13 -20.97 0.07
CA SER A 65 21.40 -19.93 0.83
C SER A 65 20.67 -18.93 -0.07
N ASP A 66 21.21 -18.63 -1.25
CA ASP A 66 20.59 -17.69 -2.19
C ASP A 66 19.39 -18.33 -2.92
N GLU A 67 19.48 -19.62 -3.22
CA GLU A 67 18.42 -20.34 -3.93
C GLU A 67 17.21 -20.58 -3.02
N ASP A 68 17.45 -20.91 -1.75
CA ASP A 68 16.40 -20.99 -0.71
C ASP A 68 15.78 -19.61 -0.44
N SER A 69 16.58 -18.54 -0.40
CA SER A 69 16.08 -17.16 -0.24
C SER A 69 15.22 -16.71 -1.42
N LEU A 70 15.60 -17.07 -2.65
CA LEU A 70 14.81 -16.80 -3.87
C LEU A 70 13.50 -17.60 -3.90
N GLN A 71 13.52 -18.86 -3.47
CA GLN A 71 12.30 -19.66 -3.34
C GLN A 71 11.36 -19.10 -2.28
N GLN A 72 11.89 -18.68 -1.14
CA GLN A 72 11.12 -18.05 -0.07
C GLN A 72 10.50 -16.73 -0.52
N ALA A 73 11.25 -15.89 -1.25
CA ALA A 73 10.73 -14.64 -1.82
C ALA A 73 9.64 -14.87 -2.89
N ARG A 74 9.78 -15.92 -3.71
CA ARG A 74 8.74 -16.33 -4.68
C ARG A 74 7.47 -16.82 -3.98
N ALA A 75 7.61 -17.69 -2.99
CA ALA A 75 6.50 -18.19 -2.19
C ALA A 75 5.78 -17.06 -1.43
N GLU A 76 6.51 -16.09 -0.89
CA GLU A 76 5.93 -14.92 -0.24
C GLU A 76 5.17 -14.03 -1.24
N ARG A 77 5.74 -13.79 -2.44
CA ARG A 77 5.02 -13.10 -3.53
C ARG A 77 3.73 -13.81 -3.94
N GLU A 78 3.76 -15.13 -4.05
CA GLU A 78 2.58 -15.96 -4.34
C GLU A 78 1.52 -15.77 -3.25
N ARG A 79 1.91 -15.88 -1.97
CA ARG A 79 1.02 -15.66 -0.81
C ARG A 79 0.42 -14.26 -0.79
N LEU A 80 1.19 -13.24 -1.14
CA LEU A 80 0.70 -11.85 -1.23
C LEU A 80 -0.28 -11.68 -2.40
N ARG A 81 -0.02 -12.31 -3.55
CA ARG A 81 -0.97 -12.30 -4.69
C ARG A 81 -2.26 -13.03 -4.36
N GLU A 82 -2.16 -14.21 -3.76
CA GLU A 82 -3.29 -15.02 -3.29
C GLU A 82 -4.12 -14.24 -2.26
N ARG A 83 -3.46 -13.60 -1.28
CA ARG A 83 -4.12 -12.71 -0.32
C ARG A 83 -4.79 -11.53 -1.02
N GLY A 84 -4.12 -10.90 -1.99
CA GLY A 84 -4.68 -9.82 -2.80
C GLY A 84 -5.84 -10.26 -3.71
N ARG A 85 -5.84 -11.52 -4.16
CA ARG A 85 -6.95 -12.13 -4.91
C ARG A 85 -8.13 -12.39 -3.99
N ARG A 86 -7.94 -13.03 -2.84
CA ARG A 86 -9.00 -13.28 -1.85
C ARG A 86 -9.61 -12.01 -1.27
N VAL A 87 -8.82 -10.95 -1.12
CA VAL A 87 -9.33 -9.61 -0.75
C VAL A 87 -10.18 -9.03 -1.88
N ARG A 88 -9.76 -9.18 -3.14
CA ARG A 88 -10.55 -8.76 -4.31
C ARG A 88 -11.83 -9.58 -4.50
N GLU A 89 -11.77 -10.89 -4.30
CA GLU A 89 -12.92 -11.80 -4.36
C GLU A 89 -13.92 -11.50 -3.22
N ARG A 90 -13.44 -11.21 -2.00
CA ARG A 90 -14.32 -10.73 -0.91
C ARG A 90 -14.94 -9.36 -1.16
N LEU A 91 -14.29 -8.53 -1.98
CA LEU A 91 -14.85 -7.24 -2.41
C LEU A 91 -15.78 -7.39 -3.62
N HIS A 92 -15.78 -8.55 -4.28
CA HIS A 92 -16.59 -8.84 -5.45
C HIS A 92 -18.00 -9.25 -5.04
N TRP A 93 -18.79 -8.23 -4.71
CA TRP A 93 -20.22 -8.29 -4.87
C TRP A 93 -20.50 -8.17 -6.37
N ASP A 94 -20.95 -9.26 -6.98
CA ASP A 94 -21.46 -9.21 -8.34
C ASP A 94 -22.92 -8.71 -8.28
N GLU A 95 -23.09 -7.41 -8.54
CA GLU A 95 -24.37 -6.73 -8.41
C GLU A 95 -25.45 -7.36 -9.29
N GLN A 96 -25.09 -7.83 -10.49
CA GLN A 96 -26.05 -8.46 -11.40
C GLN A 96 -26.46 -9.84 -10.90
N ALA A 97 -25.50 -10.67 -10.49
CA ALA A 97 -25.80 -12.01 -9.99
C ALA A 97 -26.67 -11.99 -8.72
N LEU A 98 -26.38 -11.09 -7.77
CA LEU A 98 -27.18 -10.94 -6.55
C LEU A 98 -28.56 -10.35 -6.83
N THR A 99 -28.69 -9.43 -7.80
CA THR A 99 -29.99 -8.89 -8.21
C THR A 99 -30.90 -9.96 -8.79
N GLU A 100 -30.36 -10.81 -9.66
CA GLU A 100 -31.09 -11.93 -10.25
C GLU A 100 -31.45 -12.99 -9.20
N GLN A 101 -30.53 -13.28 -8.26
CA GLN A 101 -30.73 -14.31 -7.23
C GLN A 101 -31.71 -13.89 -6.14
N LEU A 102 -31.70 -12.61 -5.76
CA LEU A 102 -32.62 -12.05 -4.76
C LEU A 102 -33.94 -11.61 -5.38
N GLY A 103 -33.99 -11.38 -6.70
CA GLY A 103 -35.18 -10.86 -7.37
C GLY A 103 -35.49 -9.43 -6.94
N LEU A 104 -34.45 -8.57 -6.87
CA LEU A 104 -34.62 -7.18 -6.48
C LEU A 104 -35.41 -6.42 -7.54
N ASP A 105 -36.33 -5.57 -7.10
CA ASP A 105 -36.91 -4.57 -8.00
C ASP A 105 -35.90 -3.44 -8.29
N ALA A 106 -36.26 -2.56 -9.24
CA ALA A 106 -35.37 -1.49 -9.68
C ALA A 106 -35.06 -0.48 -8.56
N ASP A 107 -36.01 -0.23 -7.66
CA ASP A 107 -35.86 0.75 -6.57
C ASP A 107 -34.98 0.17 -5.45
N GLN A 108 -35.21 -1.09 -5.07
CA GLN A 108 -34.37 -1.86 -4.15
C GLN A 108 -32.93 -1.95 -4.66
N PHE A 109 -32.76 -2.25 -5.95
CA PHE A 109 -31.45 -2.32 -6.58
C PHE A 109 -30.69 -0.99 -6.48
N GLN A 110 -31.34 0.12 -6.86
CA GLN A 110 -30.73 1.45 -6.78
C GLN A 110 -30.40 1.86 -5.34
N ALA A 111 -31.29 1.57 -4.39
CA ALA A 111 -31.07 1.88 -2.98
C ALA A 111 -29.86 1.11 -2.42
N LEU A 112 -29.75 -0.19 -2.72
CA LEU A 112 -28.61 -1.00 -2.31
C LEU A 112 -27.31 -0.58 -2.98
N GLN A 113 -27.34 -0.23 -4.27
CA GLN A 113 -26.16 0.26 -4.97
C GLN A 113 -25.63 1.55 -4.32
N LYS A 114 -26.52 2.47 -3.96
CA LYS A 114 -26.15 3.72 -3.27
C LYS A 114 -25.58 3.46 -1.87
N ALA A 115 -26.19 2.58 -1.08
CA ALA A 115 -25.70 2.20 0.23
C ALA A 115 -24.31 1.54 0.13
N ARG A 116 -24.13 0.66 -0.86
CA ARG A 116 -22.85 -0.01 -1.13
C ARG A 116 -21.77 0.97 -1.55
N GLN A 117 -22.10 1.92 -2.42
CA GLN A 117 -21.14 2.94 -2.86
C GLN A 117 -20.63 3.76 -1.68
N THR A 118 -21.52 4.13 -0.76
CA THR A 118 -21.18 4.81 0.50
C THR A 118 -20.20 3.97 1.32
N LEU A 119 -20.50 2.68 1.53
CA LEU A 119 -19.61 1.77 2.25
C LEU A 119 -18.22 1.66 1.60
N LEU A 120 -18.16 1.55 0.27
CA LEU A 120 -16.90 1.45 -0.46
C LEU A 120 -16.08 2.72 -0.34
N GLN A 121 -16.71 3.90 -0.40
CA GLN A 121 -16.05 5.18 -0.20
C GLN A 121 -15.45 5.26 1.22
N GLU A 122 -16.22 4.91 2.25
CA GLU A 122 -15.74 4.88 3.63
C GLU A 122 -14.56 3.90 3.81
N ARG A 123 -14.67 2.70 3.24
CA ARG A 123 -13.57 1.70 3.25
C ARG A 123 -12.29 2.22 2.61
N VAL A 124 -12.40 2.92 1.48
CA VAL A 124 -11.24 3.53 0.81
C VAL A 124 -10.62 4.63 1.68
N THR A 125 -11.45 5.51 2.24
CA THR A 125 -11.03 6.59 3.14
C THR A 125 -10.31 6.05 4.36
N VAL A 126 -10.92 5.11 5.09
CA VAL A 126 -10.33 4.47 6.28
C VAL A 126 -9.03 3.75 5.93
N ARG A 127 -9.01 2.97 4.84
CA ARG A 127 -7.81 2.25 4.42
C ARG A 127 -6.66 3.19 4.11
N THR A 128 -6.94 4.29 3.41
CA THR A 128 -5.94 5.31 3.09
C THR A 128 -5.42 5.97 4.37
N GLY A 129 -6.32 6.29 5.31
CA GLY A 129 -5.96 6.80 6.63
C GLY A 129 -5.05 5.85 7.41
N LEU A 130 -5.40 4.56 7.48
CA LEU A 130 -4.60 3.55 8.20
C LEU A 130 -3.20 3.36 7.57
N LEU A 131 -3.09 3.46 6.24
CA LEU A 131 -1.80 3.43 5.55
C LEU A 131 -0.93 4.65 5.93
N ALA A 132 -1.53 5.84 6.00
CA ALA A 132 -0.83 7.05 6.45
C ALA A 132 -0.38 6.92 7.92
N GLN A 133 -1.23 6.40 8.81
CA GLN A 133 -0.89 6.16 10.21
C GLN A 133 0.29 5.18 10.36
N ARG A 134 0.35 4.14 9.53
CA ARG A 134 1.50 3.22 9.50
C ARG A 134 2.80 3.93 9.13
N GLN A 135 2.76 4.85 8.17
CA GLN A 135 3.92 5.65 7.79
C GLN A 135 4.37 6.57 8.94
N PHE A 136 3.44 7.30 9.56
CA PHE A 136 3.75 8.15 10.71
C PHE A 136 4.30 7.36 11.89
N ARG A 137 3.79 6.14 12.11
CA ARG A 137 4.29 5.25 13.17
C ARG A 137 5.77 4.94 12.98
N SER A 138 6.18 4.55 11.77
CA SER A 138 7.59 4.25 11.49
C SER A 138 8.53 5.44 11.73
N GLN A 139 8.06 6.66 11.44
CA GLN A 139 8.82 7.89 11.70
C GLN A 139 8.93 8.20 13.20
N ALA A 140 7.84 8.05 13.94
CA ALA A 140 7.82 8.25 15.39
C ALA A 140 8.64 7.20 16.15
N GLU A 141 8.60 5.93 15.71
CA GLU A 141 9.47 4.86 16.23
C GLU A 141 10.95 5.18 16.01
N ALA A 142 11.33 5.65 14.82
CA ALA A 142 12.70 6.06 14.53
C ALA A 142 13.17 7.28 15.34
N ALA A 143 12.24 8.18 15.70
CA ALA A 143 12.51 9.37 16.51
C ALA A 143 12.47 9.10 18.03
N GLY A 144 11.98 7.93 18.48
CA GLY A 144 11.75 7.64 19.90
C GLY A 144 10.62 8.47 20.54
N ASP A 145 9.70 9.00 19.73
CA ASP A 145 8.62 9.88 20.19
C ASP A 145 7.40 9.07 20.65
N THR A 146 7.37 8.73 21.94
CA THR A 146 6.31 7.91 22.54
C THR A 146 4.95 8.61 22.56
N ALA A 147 4.92 9.94 22.75
CA ALA A 147 3.67 10.69 22.75
C ALA A 147 3.01 10.65 21.36
N ARG A 148 3.80 10.79 20.30
CA ARG A 148 3.31 10.67 18.94
C ARG A 148 2.82 9.25 18.61
N LEU A 149 3.45 8.21 19.16
CA LEU A 149 3.00 6.83 18.98
C LEU A 149 1.63 6.57 19.62
N GLU A 150 1.37 7.11 20.81
CA GLU A 150 0.06 7.01 21.46
C GLU A 150 -1.04 7.71 20.66
N GLU A 151 -0.74 8.91 20.13
CA GLU A 151 -1.67 9.65 19.26
C GLU A 151 -2.00 8.87 17.99
N ILE A 152 -0.99 8.30 17.32
CA ILE A 152 -1.16 7.47 16.12
C ILE A 152 -2.02 6.23 16.44
N GLN A 153 -1.80 5.59 17.60
CA GLN A 153 -2.61 4.45 18.01
C GLN A 153 -4.07 4.85 18.27
N ALA A 154 -4.32 5.99 18.91
CA ALA A 154 -5.67 6.51 19.13
C ALA A 154 -6.38 6.81 17.80
N GLN A 155 -5.69 7.47 16.85
CA GLN A 155 -6.23 7.76 15.52
C GLN A 155 -6.53 6.48 14.73
N ALA A 156 -5.65 5.48 14.79
CA ALA A 156 -5.91 4.18 14.18
C ALA A 156 -7.13 3.47 14.80
N GLY A 157 -7.34 3.62 16.12
CA GLY A 157 -8.54 3.15 16.81
C GLY A 157 -9.82 3.83 16.30
N GLN A 158 -9.80 5.15 16.15
CA GLN A 158 -10.92 5.93 15.61
C GLN A 158 -11.27 5.51 14.18
N LEU A 159 -10.26 5.33 13.32
CA LEU A 159 -10.46 4.88 11.93
C LEU A 159 -11.10 3.48 11.86
N ARG A 160 -10.73 2.57 12.77
CA ARG A 160 -11.36 1.25 12.85
C ARG A 160 -12.81 1.34 13.34
N ALA A 161 -13.08 2.18 14.33
CA ALA A 161 -14.44 2.42 14.80
C ALA A 161 -15.33 3.01 13.70
N GLN A 162 -14.79 3.93 12.89
CA GLN A 162 -15.48 4.48 11.71
C GLN A 162 -15.84 3.38 10.69
N LEU A 163 -14.91 2.46 10.40
CA LEU A 163 -15.19 1.34 9.51
C LEU A 163 -16.30 0.44 10.05
N ASN A 164 -16.25 0.11 11.34
CA ASN A 164 -17.28 -0.71 11.98
C ASN A 164 -18.67 -0.04 11.92
N ALA A 165 -18.73 1.28 12.13
CA ALA A 165 -19.96 2.04 12.00
C ALA A 165 -20.50 2.03 10.55
N ALA A 166 -19.62 2.19 9.56
CA ALA A 166 -20.01 2.11 8.15
C ALA A 166 -20.53 0.72 7.76
N ASP A 167 -19.89 -0.35 8.26
CA ASP A 167 -20.37 -1.72 8.07
C ASP A 167 -21.74 -1.96 8.72
N GLN A 168 -22.00 -1.39 9.91
CA GLN A 168 -23.31 -1.43 10.56
C GLN A 168 -24.39 -0.70 9.75
N THR A 169 -24.11 0.52 9.28
CA THR A 169 -25.05 1.26 8.43
C THR A 169 -25.39 0.52 7.15
N TRP A 170 -24.41 -0.18 6.56
CA TRP A 170 -24.66 -1.06 5.41
C TRP A 170 -25.60 -2.23 5.74
N GLN A 171 -25.44 -2.86 6.91
CA GLN A 171 -26.32 -3.94 7.37
C GLN A 171 -27.74 -3.43 7.63
N GLU A 172 -27.88 -2.29 8.30
CA GLU A 172 -29.17 -1.64 8.50
C GLU A 172 -29.86 -1.33 7.17
N ALA A 173 -29.10 -0.88 6.17
CA ALA A 173 -29.62 -0.66 4.82
C ALA A 173 -30.16 -1.97 4.21
N LEU A 174 -29.43 -3.08 4.31
CA LEU A 174 -29.88 -4.39 3.84
C LEU A 174 -31.21 -4.79 4.49
N TYR A 175 -31.32 -4.71 5.82
CA TYR A 175 -32.54 -5.04 6.55
C TYR A 175 -33.71 -4.09 6.25
N SER A 176 -33.43 -2.84 5.87
CA SER A 176 -34.48 -1.86 5.56
C SER A 176 -35.01 -1.96 4.13
N ILE A 177 -34.20 -2.47 3.20
CA ILE A 177 -34.51 -2.49 1.76
C ILE A 177 -35.07 -3.85 1.33
N LEU A 178 -34.52 -4.93 1.88
CA LEU A 178 -34.89 -6.30 1.52
C LEU A 178 -36.09 -6.76 2.35
N ASP A 179 -36.96 -7.56 1.74
CA ASP A 179 -38.00 -8.29 2.46
C ASP A 179 -37.44 -9.53 3.17
N ASP A 180 -38.25 -10.17 4.01
CA ASP A 180 -37.83 -11.33 4.82
C ASP A 180 -37.39 -12.53 3.97
N ASP A 181 -38.06 -12.78 2.83
CA ASP A 181 -37.72 -13.88 1.93
C ASP A 181 -36.38 -13.61 1.22
N GLN A 182 -36.14 -12.37 0.81
CA GLN A 182 -34.89 -11.88 0.22
C GLN A 182 -33.75 -11.93 1.25
N LEU A 183 -34.00 -11.53 2.49
CA LEU A 183 -33.03 -11.61 3.59
C LEU A 183 -32.66 -13.06 3.90
N GLN A 184 -33.63 -13.99 3.88
CA GLN A 184 -33.35 -15.40 4.07
C GLN A 184 -32.48 -15.97 2.94
N ARG A 185 -32.78 -15.66 1.68
CA ARG A 185 -31.93 -16.06 0.54
C ARG A 185 -30.53 -15.47 0.64
N LEU A 186 -30.43 -14.21 1.06
CA LEU A 186 -29.15 -13.55 1.29
C LEU A 186 -28.35 -14.24 2.40
N ALA A 187 -29.00 -14.66 3.49
CA ALA A 187 -28.37 -15.40 4.58
C ALA A 187 -27.85 -16.78 4.14
N GLU A 188 -28.59 -17.47 3.27
CA GLU A 188 -28.18 -18.78 2.73
C GLU A 188 -26.99 -18.67 1.78
N GLN A 189 -26.95 -17.62 0.96
CA GLN A 189 -25.93 -17.45 -0.08
C GLN A 189 -24.68 -16.72 0.43
N ARG A 190 -24.85 -15.76 1.34
CA ARG A 190 -23.83 -14.81 1.79
C ARG A 190 -24.01 -14.42 3.27
N PRO A 191 -23.92 -15.37 4.20
CA PRO A 191 -24.09 -15.10 5.63
C PRO A 191 -23.13 -14.03 6.14
N GLU A 192 -21.94 -13.90 5.54
CA GLU A 192 -20.92 -12.92 5.91
C GLU A 192 -21.35 -11.44 5.75
N LEU A 193 -22.42 -11.18 4.99
CA LEU A 193 -22.95 -9.82 4.79
C LEU A 193 -23.87 -9.38 5.92
N LEU A 194 -24.49 -10.35 6.59
CA LEU A 194 -25.45 -10.13 7.68
C LEU A 194 -24.79 -10.26 9.06
N GLU A 195 -23.60 -10.86 9.14
CA GLU A 195 -22.84 -10.88 10.39
C GLU A 195 -22.16 -9.53 10.65
N PRO A 196 -22.26 -8.96 11.87
CA PRO A 196 -21.51 -7.77 12.22
C PRO A 196 -20.02 -8.00 11.99
N ALA A 197 -19.32 -6.97 11.51
CA ALA A 197 -17.86 -6.98 11.35
C ALA A 197 -17.19 -7.12 12.73
N ARG A 198 -17.10 -8.36 13.24
CA ARG A 198 -16.37 -8.67 14.47
C ARG A 198 -14.88 -8.56 14.16
N ASP A 199 -14.18 -7.76 14.97
CA ASP A 199 -12.72 -7.54 15.00
C ASP A 199 -11.89 -8.52 14.14
N ARG A 200 -11.67 -8.17 12.87
CA ARG A 200 -10.83 -8.89 11.89
C ARG A 200 -9.71 -8.01 11.38
#